data_AF-A0A960Z061-F1
#
_entry.id   AF-A0A960Z061-F1
#
_cell.length_a   1.000
_cell.length_b   1.000
_cell.length_c   1.000
_cell.angle_alpha   90.00
_cell.angle_beta   90.00
_cell.angle_gamma   90.00
#
_symmetry.space_group_name_H-M   'P 1'
#
loop_
_entity.id
_entity.type
_entity.pdbx_description
1 polymer ?
#
loop_
_entity_poly.entity_id
_entity_poly.type
_entity_poly.pdbx_seq_one_letter_code
_entity_poly.pdbx_strand_id
1 'polypeptide(L)' 'MHWIHVASSQLTILYTIYAKRGQKAMDAAGILPAFQGVAIHDHWFAYFAYSQLKHG' A
#
# COMPACT_ATOMS: atom_id res chain seq x y z
N MET A 1 11.74 16.39 -1.61
CA MET A 1 10.30 16.06 -1.77
C MET A 1 10.08 14.65 -1.23
N HIS A 2 9.10 14.46 -0.36
CA HIS A 2 8.72 13.15 0.16
C HIS A 2 7.22 12.94 0.00
N TRP A 3 6.80 11.69 -0.09
CA TRP A 3 5.43 11.24 -0.18
C TRP A 3 5.05 10.58 1.13
N ILE A 4 3.84 10.89 1.63
CA ILE A 4 3.23 10.19 2.74
C ILE A 4 2.34 9.10 2.16
N HIS A 5 2.57 7.87 2.57
CA HIS A 5 1.74 6.71 2.24
C HIS A 5 0.91 6.36 3.46
N VAL A 6 -0.33 5.94 3.23
CA VAL A 6 -1.27 5.62 4.29
C VAL A 6 -1.87 4.26 4.02
N ALA A 7 -1.86 3.40 5.02
CA ALA A 7 -2.65 2.18 5.05
C ALA A 7 -3.50 2.19 6.31
N SER A 8 -4.80 1.97 6.18
CA SER A 8 -5.73 2.01 7.31
C SER A 8 -6.61 0.77 7.36
N SER A 9 -7.07 0.48 8.57
CA SER A 9 -8.12 -0.49 8.86
C SER A 9 -9.12 0.16 9.83
N GLN A 10 -10.10 -0.60 10.29
CA GLN A 10 -11.02 -0.13 11.32
C GLN A 10 -10.33 0.22 12.65
N LEU A 11 -9.19 -0.41 12.96
CA LEU A 11 -8.54 -0.30 14.27
C LEU A 11 -7.26 0.52 14.25
N THR A 12 -6.61 0.63 13.10
CA THR A 12 -5.24 1.16 13.02
C THR A 12 -5.01 1.96 11.75
N ILE A 13 -4.13 2.95 11.83
CA ILE A 13 -3.62 3.69 10.69
C ILE A 13 -2.09 3.65 10.75
N LEU A 14 -1.47 3.33 9.62
CA LEU A 14 -0.04 3.42 9.42
C LEU A 14 0.26 4.55 8.45
N TYR A 15 1.15 5.46 8.87
CA TYR A 15 1.75 6.47 8.00
C TYR A 15 3.21 6.11 7.74
N THR A 16 3.63 6.12 6.48
CA THR A 16 5.04 5.98 6.11
C THR A 16 5.48 7.11 5.20
N ILE A 17 6.73 7.56 5.36
CA ILE A 17 7.29 8.66 4.56
C ILE A 17 8.36 8.07 3.66
N TYR A 18 8.26 8.32 2.34
CA TYR A 18 9.23 7.83 1.38
C TYR A 18 9.57 8.88 0.32
N ALA A 19 10.81 8.89 -0.16
CA ALA A 19 11.25 9.87 -1.15
C ALA A 19 10.54 9.73 -2.52
N LYS A 20 9.91 8.58 -2.79
CA LYS A 20 9.21 8.26 -4.04
C LYS A 20 7.80 7.76 -3.76
N ARG A 21 6.94 7.79 -4.78
CA ARG A 21 5.65 7.08 -4.78
C ARG A 21 5.73 5.73 -5.49
N GLY A 22 4.71 4.89 -5.34
CA GLY A 22 4.57 3.63 -6.06
C GLY A 22 5.18 2.43 -5.35
N GLN A 23 5.36 1.35 -6.09
CA GLN A 23 5.64 0.02 -5.55
C GLN A 23 6.78 -0.01 -4.53
N LYS A 24 7.95 0.58 -4.84
CA LYS A 24 9.09 0.62 -3.90
C LYS A 24 8.76 1.25 -2.54
N ALA A 25 7.86 2.23 -2.51
CA ALA A 25 7.44 2.86 -1.26
C ALA A 25 6.45 1.97 -0.49
N MET A 26 5.55 1.31 -1.22
CA MET A 26 4.58 0.36 -0.66
C MET A 26 5.28 -0.91 -0.13
N ASP A 27 6.32 -1.38 -0.83
CA ASP A 27 7.18 -2.48 -0.39
C ASP A 27 7.90 -2.10 0.91
N ALA A 28 8.47 -0.89 0.96
CA ALA A 28 9.13 -0.38 2.17
C ALA A 28 8.15 -0.19 3.35
N ALA A 29 6.87 0.09 3.09
CA ALA A 29 5.84 0.14 4.11
C ALA A 29 5.47 -1.25 4.66
N GLY A 30 5.77 -2.33 3.94
CA GLY A 30 5.69 -3.71 4.42
C GLY A 30 4.28 -4.30 4.57
N ILE A 31 3.22 -3.53 4.30
CA ILE A 31 1.84 -4.02 4.41
C ILE A 31 1.47 -4.90 3.22
N LEU A 32 1.41 -4.32 2.00
CA LEU A 32 0.92 -5.02 0.82
C LEU A 32 1.69 -6.32 0.48
N PRO A 33 3.03 -6.39 0.61
CA PRO A 33 3.76 -7.64 0.33
C PRO A 33 3.31 -8.85 1.17
N ALA A 34 2.83 -8.63 2.40
CA ALA A 34 2.42 -9.70 3.32
C ALA A 34 0.89 -9.79 3.50
N PHE A 35 0.13 -8.84 2.96
CA PHE A 35 -1.32 -8.78 3.14
C PHE A 35 -2.05 -9.84 2.30
N GLN A 36 -3.04 -10.50 2.89
CA GLN A 36 -3.82 -11.58 2.26
C GLN A 36 -5.33 -11.27 2.21
N GLY A 37 -5.74 -10.06 2.57
CA GLY A 37 -7.13 -9.62 2.60
C GLY A 37 -7.59 -8.93 1.30
N VAL A 38 -8.62 -8.09 1.43
CA VAL A 38 -9.09 -7.20 0.36
C VAL A 38 -8.50 -5.81 0.60
N ALA A 39 -7.66 -5.34 -0.33
CA ALA A 39 -7.16 -3.98 -0.34
C ALA A 39 -8.08 -3.10 -1.19
N ILE A 40 -8.69 -2.08 -0.57
CA ILE A 40 -9.47 -1.06 -1.28
C ILE A 40 -8.53 0.06 -1.68
N HIS A 41 -8.46 0.38 -2.96
CA HIS A 41 -7.58 1.42 -3.47
C HIS A 41 -8.15 2.10 -4.72
N ASP A 42 -7.52 3.21 -5.12
CA ASP A 42 -7.95 4.09 -6.21
C ASP A 42 -7.69 3.55 -7.63
N HIS A 43 -7.69 2.22 -7.79
CA HIS A 43 -7.40 1.53 -9.05
C HIS A 43 -6.06 1.92 -9.72
N TRP A 44 -5.12 2.50 -8.98
CA TRP A 44 -3.84 2.88 -9.57
C TRP A 44 -3.01 1.64 -9.95
N PHE A 45 -2.36 1.69 -11.13
CA PHE A 45 -1.69 0.53 -11.73
C PHE A 45 -0.68 -0.17 -10.82
N ALA A 46 0.01 0.58 -9.96
CA ALA A 46 1.04 0.05 -9.07
C ALA A 46 0.50 -0.98 -8.06
N TYR A 47 -0.78 -0.92 -7.68
CA TYR A 47 -1.38 -1.87 -6.75
C TYR A 47 -1.50 -3.28 -7.35
N PHE A 48 -1.73 -3.39 -8.66
CA PHE A 48 -1.89 -4.70 -9.32
C PHE A 48 -0.61 -5.53 -9.40
N ALA A 49 0.53 -4.97 -8.98
CA ALA A 49 1.76 -5.74 -8.82
C ALA A 49 1.71 -6.72 -7.63
N TYR A 50 0.75 -6.57 -6.72
CA TYR A 50 0.52 -7.46 -5.58
C TYR A 50 -0.57 -8.50 -5.90
N SER A 51 -0.24 -9.47 -6.75
CA SER A 51 -1.21 -10.47 -7.23
C SER A 51 -1.70 -11.46 -6.16
N GLN A 52 -1.06 -11.50 -4.99
CA GLN A 52 -1.41 -12.40 -3.89
C GLN A 52 -2.62 -11.94 -3.06
N LEU A 53 -3.02 -10.67 -3.15
CA LEU A 53 -4.13 -10.10 -2.41
C LEU A 53 -5.34 -9.85 -3.31
N LYS A 54 -6.52 -9.63 -2.70
CA LYS A 54 -7.72 -9.26 -3.45
C LYS A 54 -7.79 -7.74 -3.58
N HIS A 55 -8.12 -7.26 -4.77
CA HIS A 55 -8.30 -5.83 -5.04
C HIS A 55 -9.80 -5.48 -5.03
N GLY A 56 -10.16 -4.35 -4.44
CA GLY A 56 -11.51 -3.81 -4.43
C GLY A 56 -11.55 -2.29 -4.57
#